data_AF-A0A973Z1L6-F1
#
_entry.id   AF-A0A973Z1L6-F1
#
_cell.length_a   1.000
_cell.length_b   1.000
_cell.length_c   1.000
_cell.angle_alpha   90.00
_cell.angle_beta   90.00
_cell.angle_gamma   90.00
#
_symmetry.space_group_name_H-M   'P 1'
#
loop_
_entity.id
_entity.type
_entity.pdbx_description
1 polymer ?
#
loop_
_entity_poly.entity_id
_entity_poly.type
_entity_poly.pdbx_seq_one_letter_code
_entity_poly.pdbx_strand_id
1 'polypeptide(L)'
;YDGSPNQDSFPGFAPTATENPYRTYGGFDWMTAKVGGLWDSLLAEGRPWWVTATSDSHRVHLDTHKQGTGDHNTTGSKGAPVDTGVPQVENDYWPGFYSSTLVGADSKSYVDVMRGMQAGKVVAVHGRIIDGISLRVRSLGEGDNRGVTIGGRTFVRRGQDVEVVIEVDLARGANFAGVVPRLAKVDLIAGPVTGPAADRDAFSAPATKVVKSFEVARTARGTVKFTHTFRGVEGAFYLRLRGSDGNRLTSDGHPVMDVIGAADPWSDLWFYANPVFVDVI
;
A
#
# COMPACT_ATOMS: atom_id res chain seq x y z
N TYR A 1 -8.15 -8.05 12.89
CA TYR A 1 -8.80 -6.88 13.48
C TYR A 1 -10.26 -7.17 13.76
N ASP A 2 -10.64 -7.26 15.03
CA ASP A 2 -11.99 -7.57 15.54
C ASP A 2 -12.64 -6.42 16.31
N GLY A 3 -11.90 -5.32 16.52
CA GLY A 3 -12.35 -4.12 17.24
C GLY A 3 -13.67 -3.53 16.73
N SER A 4 -14.34 -2.78 17.59
CA SER A 4 -15.62 -2.10 17.31
C SER A 4 -15.58 -0.71 17.94
N PRO A 5 -16.36 0.26 17.40
CA PRO A 5 -16.39 1.61 17.95
C PRO A 5 -16.83 1.60 19.43
N ASN A 6 -16.21 2.47 20.21
CA ASN A 6 -16.51 2.73 21.61
C ASN A 6 -16.66 4.25 21.85
N GLN A 7 -16.87 4.66 23.10
CA GLN A 7 -17.07 6.07 23.48
C GLN A 7 -15.89 7.00 23.13
N ASP A 8 -14.68 6.45 23.00
CA ASP A 8 -13.46 7.19 22.70
C ASP A 8 -13.12 7.15 21.19
N SER A 9 -13.95 6.47 20.39
CA SER A 9 -13.74 6.33 18.96
C SER A 9 -14.19 7.58 18.21
N PHE A 10 -13.43 7.95 17.17
CA PHE A 10 -13.83 9.02 16.28
C PHE A 10 -15.18 8.70 15.61
N PRO A 11 -16.21 9.56 15.74
CA PRO A 11 -17.55 9.25 15.23
C PRO A 11 -17.61 9.01 13.72
N GLY A 12 -16.71 9.61 12.93
CA GLY A 12 -16.63 9.37 11.48
C GLY A 12 -16.12 7.97 11.11
N PHE A 13 -15.53 7.22 12.05
CA PHE A 13 -15.29 5.78 11.87
C PHE A 13 -16.54 4.98 12.21
N ALA A 14 -17.62 5.22 11.46
CA ALA A 14 -18.89 4.52 11.62
C ALA A 14 -18.98 3.33 10.66
N PRO A 15 -19.02 2.07 11.15
CA PRO A 15 -19.24 0.91 10.30
C PRO A 15 -20.63 0.91 9.66
N THR A 16 -20.70 0.40 8.44
CA THR A 16 -21.92 0.09 7.70
C THR A 16 -21.95 -1.41 7.39
N ALA A 17 -23.04 -1.89 6.77
CA ALA A 17 -23.15 -3.30 6.36
C ALA A 17 -22.08 -3.73 5.34
N THR A 18 -21.59 -2.81 4.53
CA THR A 18 -20.67 -3.09 3.40
C THR A 18 -19.28 -2.49 3.59
N GLU A 19 -19.08 -1.68 4.64
CA GLU A 19 -17.84 -0.96 4.88
C GLU A 19 -17.58 -0.80 6.37
N ASN A 20 -16.39 -1.16 6.85
CA ASN A 20 -16.04 -1.08 8.27
C ASN A 20 -14.59 -0.58 8.44
N PRO A 21 -14.38 0.63 8.99
CA PRO A 21 -13.05 1.21 9.18
C PRO A 21 -12.18 0.47 10.21
N TYR A 22 -12.76 -0.44 11.01
CA TYR A 22 -12.05 -1.29 11.97
C TYR A 22 -11.68 -2.66 11.38
N ARG A 23 -11.79 -2.84 10.07
CA ARG A 23 -11.43 -4.07 9.36
C ARG A 23 -10.32 -3.78 8.36
N THR A 24 -9.59 -4.84 8.02
CA THR A 24 -8.65 -4.82 6.91
C THR A 24 -9.37 -5.15 5.61
N TYR A 25 -8.73 -4.77 4.52
CA TYR A 25 -9.20 -4.91 3.15
C TYR A 25 -8.04 -5.46 2.33
N GLY A 26 -8.06 -6.75 2.00
CA GLY A 26 -6.91 -7.43 1.41
C GLY A 26 -5.68 -7.42 2.33
N GLY A 27 -5.91 -7.57 3.64
CA GLY A 27 -4.86 -7.52 4.66
C GLY A 27 -4.22 -6.15 4.89
N PHE A 28 -4.71 -5.06 4.27
CA PHE A 28 -4.26 -3.70 4.56
C PHE A 28 -5.34 -2.85 5.24
N ASP A 29 -4.94 -1.74 5.86
CA ASP A 29 -5.88 -0.89 6.59
C ASP A 29 -6.89 -0.20 5.65
N TRP A 30 -8.07 0.10 6.17
CA TRP A 30 -9.14 0.76 5.44
C TRP A 30 -8.75 2.14 4.87
N MET A 31 -7.93 2.90 5.59
CA MET A 31 -7.53 4.25 5.21
C MET A 31 -6.70 4.26 3.93
N THR A 32 -5.90 3.21 3.72
CA THR A 32 -5.02 3.04 2.55
C THR A 32 -5.68 2.26 1.42
N ALA A 33 -6.44 1.21 1.73
CA ALA A 33 -7.00 0.29 0.74
C ALA A 33 -8.13 0.91 -0.10
N LYS A 34 -8.89 1.84 0.48
CA LYS A 34 -10.02 2.51 -0.15
C LYS A 34 -9.57 3.51 -1.23
N VAL A 35 -10.18 3.44 -2.41
CA VAL A 35 -10.02 4.46 -3.47
C VAL A 35 -10.97 5.60 -3.18
N GLY A 36 -10.46 6.83 -3.21
CA GLY A 36 -11.18 8.04 -2.83
C GLY A 36 -11.42 8.18 -1.32
N GLY A 37 -10.73 7.37 -0.49
CA GLY A 37 -10.84 7.42 0.98
C GLY A 37 -9.84 8.38 1.63
N LEU A 38 -9.49 8.10 2.89
CA LEU A 38 -8.63 8.97 3.70
C LEU A 38 -7.28 9.26 3.03
N TRP A 39 -6.54 8.23 2.60
CA TRP A 39 -5.24 8.47 1.98
C TRP A 39 -5.35 9.39 0.76
N ASP A 40 -6.31 9.11 -0.12
CA ASP A 40 -6.57 9.92 -1.31
C ASP A 40 -7.02 11.35 -0.98
N SER A 41 -7.75 11.57 0.12
CA SER A 41 -8.10 12.92 0.58
C SER A 41 -6.86 13.73 0.95
N LEU A 42 -5.89 13.12 1.66
CA LEU A 42 -4.63 13.78 2.00
C LEU A 42 -3.80 14.09 0.73
N LEU A 43 -3.80 13.18 -0.24
CA LEU A 43 -3.12 13.39 -1.52
C LEU A 43 -3.80 14.46 -2.38
N ALA A 44 -5.14 14.52 -2.37
CA ALA A 44 -5.90 15.57 -3.06
C ALA A 44 -5.62 16.97 -2.46
N GLU A 45 -5.27 17.07 -1.18
CA GLU A 45 -4.76 18.31 -0.59
C GLU A 45 -3.36 18.71 -1.09
N GLY A 46 -2.68 17.84 -1.85
CA GLY A 46 -1.31 18.04 -2.30
C GLY A 46 -0.27 17.68 -1.25
N ARG A 47 -0.64 16.92 -0.21
CA ARG A 47 0.27 16.57 0.90
C ARG A 47 1.14 15.36 0.55
N PRO A 48 2.45 15.39 0.85
CA PRO A 48 3.32 14.23 0.73
C PRO A 48 3.08 13.23 1.89
N TRP A 49 1.92 12.54 1.87
CA TRP A 49 1.56 11.54 2.88
C TRP A 49 1.85 10.12 2.40
N TRP A 50 2.86 9.50 3.02
CA TRP A 50 3.45 8.23 2.58
C TRP A 50 2.98 7.07 3.44
N VAL A 51 2.60 5.97 2.78
CA VAL A 51 2.28 4.72 3.46
C VAL A 51 3.50 3.80 3.47
N THR A 52 3.59 3.01 4.54
CA THR A 52 4.60 1.96 4.76
C THR A 52 3.90 0.73 5.31
N ALA A 53 4.55 -0.43 5.27
CA ALA A 53 4.06 -1.62 5.97
C ALA A 53 5.08 -2.13 6.99
N THR A 54 4.64 -2.23 8.24
CA THR A 54 5.43 -2.71 9.39
C THR A 54 4.74 -3.93 9.99
N SER A 55 5.50 -4.81 10.67
CA SER A 55 4.89 -6.00 11.28
C SER A 55 4.24 -5.74 12.63
N ASP A 56 4.74 -4.75 13.38
CA ASP A 56 4.37 -4.50 14.79
C ASP A 56 4.28 -5.80 15.61
N SER A 57 5.30 -6.66 15.44
CA SER A 57 5.24 -8.03 15.93
C SER A 57 5.49 -8.09 17.44
N HIS A 58 4.54 -8.69 18.16
CA HIS A 58 4.56 -8.89 19.61
C HIS A 58 4.57 -10.36 19.99
N ARG A 59 4.03 -11.23 19.14
CA ARG A 59 4.07 -12.69 19.29
C ARG A 59 4.06 -13.29 17.90
N VAL A 60 4.99 -14.18 17.59
CA VAL A 60 5.24 -14.57 16.21
C VAL A 60 4.63 -15.93 15.89
N HIS A 61 3.98 -16.01 14.72
CA HIS A 61 3.48 -17.23 14.14
C HIS A 61 4.59 -18.30 14.03
N LEU A 62 4.29 -19.49 14.55
CA LEU A 62 5.18 -20.65 14.70
C LEU A 62 6.36 -20.48 15.67
N ASP A 63 6.45 -19.38 16.41
CA ASP A 63 7.37 -19.30 17.54
C ASP A 63 6.89 -20.22 18.68
N THR A 64 7.83 -20.73 19.48
CA THR A 64 7.57 -21.56 20.65
C THR A 64 7.66 -20.77 21.96
N HIS A 65 8.16 -19.53 21.92
CA HIS A 65 8.25 -18.67 23.09
C HIS A 65 6.92 -17.99 23.39
N LYS A 66 6.55 -17.98 24.68
CA LYS A 66 5.47 -17.17 25.22
C LYS A 66 6.02 -16.06 26.10
N GLN A 67 5.24 -15.00 26.21
CA GLN A 67 5.45 -13.96 27.20
C GLN A 67 5.57 -14.59 28.61
N GLY A 68 6.50 -14.09 29.42
CA GLY A 68 6.68 -14.55 30.80
C GLY A 68 5.48 -14.26 31.70
N THR A 69 5.58 -14.70 32.96
CA THR A 69 4.49 -14.65 33.95
C THR A 69 4.54 -13.45 34.90
N GLY A 70 5.48 -12.52 34.69
CA GLY A 70 5.62 -11.33 35.52
C GLY A 70 4.39 -10.42 35.46
N ASP A 71 4.17 -9.63 36.51
CA ASP A 71 3.12 -8.62 36.53
C ASP A 71 3.66 -7.27 36.02
N HIS A 72 3.23 -6.91 34.81
CA HIS A 72 3.63 -5.68 34.14
C HIS A 72 3.18 -4.43 34.90
N ASN A 73 2.02 -4.45 35.56
CA ASN A 73 1.48 -3.26 36.20
C ASN A 73 2.30 -2.85 37.44
N THR A 74 2.99 -3.80 38.06
CA THR A 74 3.84 -3.56 39.23
C THR A 74 5.31 -3.41 38.87
N THR A 75 5.80 -4.16 37.87
CA THR A 75 7.25 -4.22 37.57
C THR A 75 7.65 -3.57 36.24
N GLY A 76 6.69 -3.17 35.41
CA GLY A 76 6.94 -2.71 34.03
C GLY A 76 7.41 -3.83 33.09
N SER A 77 7.33 -5.10 33.52
CA SER A 77 7.79 -6.24 32.74
C SER A 77 6.91 -7.46 32.94
N LYS A 78 6.85 -8.32 31.92
CA LYS A 78 6.25 -9.65 32.01
C LYS A 78 7.30 -10.74 32.33
N GLY A 79 8.54 -10.34 32.65
CA GLY A 79 9.64 -11.27 32.89
C GLY A 79 10.21 -11.85 31.60
N ALA A 80 11.18 -12.75 31.74
CA ALA A 80 11.81 -13.42 30.60
C ALA A 80 10.79 -14.29 29.84
N PRO A 81 10.86 -14.35 28.50
CA PRO A 81 10.03 -15.24 27.71
C PRO A 81 10.31 -16.71 28.08
N VAL A 82 9.27 -17.54 28.01
CA VAL A 82 9.33 -18.97 28.32
C VAL A 82 9.15 -19.75 27.03
N ASP A 83 10.13 -20.58 26.68
CA ASP A 83 9.99 -21.54 25.59
C ASP A 83 9.03 -22.65 26.03
N THR A 84 7.87 -22.76 25.37
CA THR A 84 6.90 -23.80 25.67
C THR A 84 7.08 -25.06 24.83
N GLY A 85 7.98 -25.04 23.83
CA GLY A 85 8.15 -26.13 22.86
C GLY A 85 6.92 -26.38 21.97
N VAL A 86 5.93 -25.49 22.00
CA VAL A 86 4.64 -25.61 21.31
C VAL A 86 4.50 -24.41 20.36
N PRO A 87 4.43 -24.64 19.04
CA PRO A 87 4.24 -23.56 18.06
C PRO A 87 2.95 -22.76 18.30
N GLN A 88 3.06 -21.43 18.27
CA GLN A 88 1.92 -20.53 18.37
C GLN A 88 1.33 -20.26 16.97
N VAL A 89 0.07 -20.62 16.73
CA VAL A 89 -0.55 -20.52 15.38
C VAL A 89 -1.42 -19.28 15.17
N GLU A 90 -1.92 -18.65 16.23
CA GLU A 90 -2.70 -17.41 16.17
C GLU A 90 -1.79 -16.24 16.52
N ASN A 91 -1.18 -15.55 15.52
CA ASN A 91 -0.40 -14.35 15.82
C ASN A 91 0.16 -13.51 14.65
N ASP A 92 0.95 -12.50 15.02
CA ASP A 92 1.76 -11.64 14.15
C ASP A 92 2.82 -12.43 13.37
N TYR A 93 3.44 -11.75 12.41
CA TYR A 93 4.55 -12.28 11.64
C TYR A 93 5.84 -11.49 11.89
N TRP A 94 7.01 -12.14 11.73
CA TRP A 94 8.29 -11.41 11.73
C TRP A 94 8.28 -10.26 10.69
N PRO A 95 9.05 -9.18 10.92
CA PRO A 95 9.24 -8.13 9.91
C PRO A 95 9.64 -8.71 8.55
N GLY A 96 8.90 -8.37 7.49
CA GLY A 96 9.17 -8.84 6.13
C GLY A 96 8.67 -10.25 5.80
N PHE A 97 8.06 -10.96 6.75
CA PHE A 97 7.60 -12.34 6.56
C PHE A 97 6.30 -12.38 5.74
N TYR A 98 5.32 -11.56 6.10
CA TYR A 98 4.12 -11.33 5.30
C TYR A 98 4.14 -9.94 4.65
N SER A 99 4.14 -8.89 5.47
CA SER A 99 4.21 -7.50 4.99
C SER A 99 5.64 -6.99 4.97
N SER A 100 6.01 -6.32 3.89
CA SER A 100 7.34 -5.76 3.66
C SER A 100 7.26 -4.35 3.08
N THR A 101 8.29 -3.55 3.38
CA THR A 101 8.48 -2.20 2.84
C THR A 101 9.67 -2.24 1.89
N LEU A 102 9.41 -2.11 0.59
CA LEU A 102 10.46 -1.91 -0.41
C LEU A 102 10.79 -0.43 -0.50
N VAL A 103 12.08 -0.08 -0.42
CA VAL A 103 12.56 1.31 -0.48
C VAL A 103 13.45 1.50 -1.71
N GLY A 104 13.10 2.45 -2.56
CA GLY A 104 13.97 2.93 -3.63
C GLY A 104 15.08 3.79 -3.05
N ALA A 105 16.31 3.28 -3.04
CA ALA A 105 17.49 3.94 -2.49
C ALA A 105 18.68 3.82 -3.43
N ASP A 106 19.60 4.80 -3.38
CA ASP A 106 20.80 4.81 -4.22
C ASP A 106 21.82 3.73 -3.78
N SER A 107 21.78 3.34 -2.51
CA SER A 107 22.57 2.24 -1.96
C SER A 107 21.85 1.58 -0.78
N LYS A 108 22.42 0.49 -0.25
CA LYS A 108 21.95 -0.17 0.97
C LYS A 108 22.44 0.53 2.26
N SER A 109 23.09 1.68 2.16
CA SER A 109 23.51 2.44 3.33
C SER A 109 22.29 2.90 4.12
N TYR A 110 22.41 2.94 5.46
CA TYR A 110 21.34 3.43 6.32
C TYR A 110 20.85 4.82 5.87
N VAL A 111 21.78 5.73 5.56
CA VAL A 111 21.47 7.09 5.13
C VAL A 111 20.64 7.11 3.85
N ASP A 112 21.00 6.32 2.83
CA ASP A 112 20.28 6.34 1.56
C ASP A 112 18.92 5.65 1.65
N VAL A 113 18.79 4.62 2.49
CA VAL A 113 17.49 4.02 2.81
C VAL A 113 16.59 5.04 3.50
N MET A 114 17.09 5.74 4.52
CA MET A 114 16.31 6.77 5.22
C MET A 114 15.93 7.93 4.31
N ARG A 115 16.82 8.36 3.41
CA ARG A 115 16.49 9.36 2.36
C ARG A 115 15.40 8.86 1.43
N GLY A 116 15.45 7.59 1.02
CA GLY A 116 14.40 6.97 0.21
C GLY A 116 13.05 6.97 0.91
N MET A 117 13.02 6.60 2.20
CA MET A 117 11.81 6.63 3.02
C MET A 117 11.26 8.05 3.20
N GLN A 118 12.11 9.03 3.53
CA GLN A 118 11.72 10.44 3.68
C GLN A 118 11.16 11.01 2.38
N ALA A 119 11.74 10.63 1.23
CA ALA A 119 11.27 11.02 -0.08
C ALA A 119 10.01 10.26 -0.53
N GLY A 120 9.50 9.32 0.26
CA GLY A 120 8.31 8.54 -0.08
C GLY A 120 8.52 7.48 -1.15
N LYS A 121 9.77 7.12 -1.48
CA LYS A 121 10.15 6.08 -2.47
C LYS A 121 9.86 4.67 -1.92
N VAL A 122 8.62 4.44 -1.52
CA VAL A 122 8.20 3.26 -0.74
C VAL A 122 7.06 2.52 -1.43
N VAL A 123 7.14 1.20 -1.35
CA VAL A 123 6.09 0.27 -1.75
C VAL A 123 5.84 -0.72 -0.61
N ALA A 124 4.60 -0.76 -0.13
CA ALA A 124 4.14 -1.80 0.78
C ALA A 124 3.80 -3.06 -0.04
N VAL A 125 4.34 -4.21 0.34
CA VAL A 125 4.17 -5.47 -0.39
C VAL A 125 3.78 -6.59 0.57
N HIS A 126 2.67 -7.27 0.27
CA HIS A 126 2.16 -8.41 1.00
C HIS A 126 2.53 -9.73 0.31
N GLY A 127 2.95 -10.70 1.12
CA GLY A 127 3.26 -12.07 0.70
C GLY A 127 4.28 -12.17 -0.43
N ARG A 128 5.15 -11.16 -0.58
CA ARG A 128 6.14 -11.04 -1.66
C ARG A 128 5.52 -11.17 -3.06
N ILE A 129 4.33 -10.59 -3.28
CA ILE A 129 3.63 -10.67 -4.58
C ILE A 129 4.46 -10.09 -5.75
N ILE A 130 5.38 -9.18 -5.45
CA ILE A 130 6.38 -8.64 -6.37
C ILE A 130 7.77 -8.66 -5.70
N ASP A 131 8.82 -8.77 -6.52
CA ASP A 131 10.20 -8.60 -6.06
C ASP A 131 10.67 -7.14 -6.15
N GLY A 132 10.01 -6.32 -6.97
CA GLY A 132 10.36 -4.93 -7.19
C GLY A 132 9.42 -4.22 -8.16
N ILE A 133 9.48 -2.89 -8.17
CA ILE A 133 8.73 -2.06 -9.12
C ILE A 133 9.50 -0.77 -9.41
N SER A 134 9.46 -0.36 -10.67
CA SER A 134 9.93 0.92 -11.17
C SER A 134 8.76 1.68 -11.78
N LEU A 135 8.65 2.95 -11.44
CA LEU A 135 7.67 3.87 -12.00
C LEU A 135 8.43 5.06 -12.59
N ARG A 136 8.10 5.45 -13.81
CA ARG A 136 8.56 6.68 -14.43
C ARG A 136 7.36 7.49 -14.88
N VAL A 137 7.26 8.72 -14.40
CA VAL A 137 6.24 9.69 -14.79
C VAL A 137 6.94 10.90 -15.38
N ARG A 138 6.62 11.27 -16.63
CA ARG A 138 7.27 12.39 -17.33
C ARG A 138 6.32 13.11 -18.26
N SER A 139 6.61 14.37 -18.53
CA SER A 139 5.91 15.11 -19.60
C SER A 139 6.35 14.61 -20.98
N LEU A 140 5.39 14.45 -21.89
CA LEU A 140 5.61 14.28 -23.32
C LEU A 140 5.40 15.63 -24.00
N GLY A 141 6.49 16.32 -24.32
CA GLY A 141 6.47 17.66 -24.90
C GLY A 141 7.24 18.64 -24.04
N GLU A 142 6.65 19.80 -23.80
CA GLU A 142 7.24 20.85 -22.97
C GLU A 142 6.89 20.63 -21.50
N GLY A 143 7.91 20.36 -20.67
CA GLY A 143 7.76 20.08 -19.24
C GLY A 143 9.00 19.40 -18.68
N ASP A 144 8.82 18.57 -17.67
CA ASP A 144 9.90 17.72 -17.16
C ASP A 144 9.96 16.38 -17.92
N ASN A 145 10.76 16.37 -19.00
CA ASN A 145 11.01 15.18 -19.82
C ASN A 145 11.95 14.18 -19.14
N ARG A 146 12.73 14.62 -18.13
CA ARG A 146 13.46 13.69 -17.28
C ARG A 146 12.42 12.89 -16.53
N GLY A 147 11.54 13.53 -15.80
CA GLY A 147 10.49 12.86 -15.04
C GLY A 147 11.02 12.21 -13.77
N VAL A 148 10.08 11.67 -13.01
CA VAL A 148 10.28 11.25 -11.62
C VAL A 148 9.77 9.84 -11.38
N THR A 149 10.05 9.33 -10.19
CA THR A 149 9.55 8.03 -9.69
C THR A 149 8.69 8.21 -8.46
N ILE A 150 8.21 7.11 -7.88
CA ILE A 150 7.44 7.01 -6.62
C ILE A 150 7.95 8.00 -5.57
N GLY A 151 7.02 8.74 -4.96
CA GLY A 151 7.29 9.81 -3.99
C GLY A 151 7.71 11.15 -4.62
N GLY A 152 7.94 11.17 -5.94
CA GLY A 152 8.37 12.35 -6.68
C GLY A 152 7.24 13.31 -7.05
N ARG A 153 7.66 14.49 -7.49
CA ARG A 153 6.80 15.54 -8.04
C ARG A 153 7.40 16.07 -9.33
N THR A 154 6.60 16.15 -10.37
CA THR A 154 7.00 16.62 -11.71
C THR A 154 6.02 17.66 -12.21
N PHE A 155 6.30 18.27 -13.36
CA PHE A 155 5.45 19.30 -13.94
C PHE A 155 5.27 19.12 -15.45
N VAL A 156 4.13 19.60 -15.94
CA VAL A 156 3.75 19.58 -17.36
C VAL A 156 3.12 20.91 -17.73
N ARG A 157 3.35 21.40 -18.97
CA ARG A 157 2.60 22.57 -19.45
C ARG A 157 1.14 22.19 -19.68
N ARG A 158 0.23 23.12 -19.39
CA ARG A 158 -1.20 22.96 -19.65
C ARG A 158 -1.47 22.46 -21.08
N GLY A 159 -2.30 21.43 -21.20
CA GLY A 159 -2.70 20.81 -22.46
C GLY A 159 -1.68 19.84 -23.05
N GLN A 160 -0.50 19.65 -22.42
CA GLN A 160 0.46 18.62 -22.82
C GLN A 160 0.13 17.26 -22.20
N ASP A 161 0.81 16.24 -22.69
CA ASP A 161 0.61 14.85 -22.27
C ASP A 161 1.60 14.45 -21.18
N VAL A 162 1.20 13.48 -20.34
CA VAL A 162 2.05 12.86 -19.31
C VAL A 162 2.10 11.36 -19.55
N GLU A 163 3.31 10.83 -19.73
CA GLU A 163 3.56 9.40 -19.83
C GLU A 163 3.84 8.79 -18.46
N VAL A 164 3.21 7.65 -18.22
CA VAL A 164 3.47 6.78 -17.09
C VAL A 164 3.99 5.45 -17.62
N VAL A 165 5.18 5.06 -17.21
CA VAL A 165 5.77 3.75 -17.49
C VAL A 165 5.94 3.00 -16.17
N ILE A 166 5.37 1.80 -16.11
CA ILE A 166 5.39 0.92 -14.94
C ILE A 166 6.14 -0.35 -15.35
N GLU A 167 7.18 -0.72 -14.60
CA GLU A 167 7.89 -1.98 -14.75
C GLU A 167 7.84 -2.73 -13.42
N VAL A 168 7.32 -3.96 -13.43
CA VAL A 168 7.15 -4.77 -12.22
C VAL A 168 7.97 -6.04 -12.33
N ASP A 169 8.86 -6.26 -11.37
CA ASP A 169 9.58 -7.51 -11.21
C ASP A 169 8.67 -8.51 -10.49
N LEU A 170 8.19 -9.51 -11.23
CA LEU A 170 7.34 -10.57 -10.69
C LEU A 170 8.12 -11.45 -9.71
N ALA A 171 7.43 -11.98 -8.71
CA ALA A 171 8.02 -12.86 -7.71
C ALA A 171 8.75 -14.06 -8.34
N ARG A 172 10.05 -14.20 -8.06
CA ARG A 172 10.90 -15.28 -8.60
C ARG A 172 11.00 -16.49 -7.68
N GLY A 173 10.63 -16.34 -6.42
CA GLY A 173 10.78 -17.36 -5.39
C GLY A 173 9.52 -17.51 -4.54
N ALA A 174 9.48 -18.59 -3.78
CA ALA A 174 8.40 -18.82 -2.83
C ALA A 174 8.38 -17.72 -1.76
N ASN A 175 7.19 -17.35 -1.33
CA ASN A 175 6.96 -16.60 -0.10
C ASN A 175 7.05 -17.54 1.11
N PHE A 176 6.79 -17.01 2.31
CA PHE A 176 6.89 -17.80 3.54
C PHE A 176 5.77 -18.84 3.75
N ALA A 177 4.75 -18.88 2.88
CA ALA A 177 3.81 -20.00 2.78
C ALA A 177 4.28 -21.10 1.80
N GLY A 178 5.49 -20.99 1.24
CA GLY A 178 6.05 -21.98 0.32
C GLY A 178 5.49 -21.89 -1.10
N VAL A 179 4.71 -20.85 -1.42
CA VAL A 179 4.11 -20.65 -2.75
C VAL A 179 4.79 -19.50 -3.48
N VAL A 180 4.97 -19.61 -4.80
CA VAL A 180 5.38 -18.47 -5.63
C VAL A 180 4.11 -17.66 -5.92
N PRO A 181 3.94 -16.47 -5.31
CA PRO A 181 2.74 -15.68 -5.53
C PRO A 181 2.69 -15.16 -6.97
N ARG A 182 1.48 -14.93 -7.48
CA ARG A 182 1.28 -14.43 -8.83
C ARG A 182 0.55 -13.11 -8.79
N LEU A 183 1.18 -12.05 -9.27
CA LEU A 183 0.50 -10.81 -9.60
C LEU A 183 -0.47 -11.04 -10.77
N ALA A 184 -1.76 -10.73 -10.57
CA ALA A 184 -2.77 -10.83 -11.62
C ALA A 184 -3.08 -9.48 -12.26
N LYS A 185 -3.04 -8.39 -11.46
CA LYS A 185 -3.34 -7.06 -11.98
C LYS A 185 -2.55 -5.94 -11.31
N VAL A 186 -2.44 -4.83 -12.01
CA VAL A 186 -1.95 -3.54 -11.51
C VAL A 186 -2.99 -2.47 -11.82
N ASP A 187 -3.47 -1.76 -10.80
CA ASP A 187 -4.34 -0.61 -10.94
C ASP A 187 -3.50 0.68 -10.90
N LEU A 188 -3.64 1.50 -11.94
CA LEU A 188 -3.25 2.92 -11.91
C LEU A 188 -4.44 3.72 -11.39
N ILE A 189 -4.23 4.41 -10.28
CA ILE A 189 -5.23 5.25 -9.61
C ILE A 189 -4.77 6.70 -9.73
N ALA A 190 -5.69 7.61 -10.04
CA ALA A 190 -5.40 9.03 -10.08
C ALA A 190 -6.57 9.88 -9.58
N GLY A 191 -6.24 11.03 -9.02
CA GLY A 191 -7.19 12.02 -8.53
C GLY A 191 -6.64 13.44 -8.69
N PRO A 192 -7.53 14.46 -8.84
CA PRO A 192 -7.09 15.85 -8.92
C PRO A 192 -6.48 16.31 -7.60
N VAL A 193 -5.52 17.23 -7.68
CA VAL A 193 -5.06 18.00 -6.51
C VAL A 193 -6.00 19.21 -6.37
N THR A 194 -6.85 19.17 -5.36
CA THR A 194 -7.89 20.18 -5.09
C THR A 194 -7.49 21.19 -4.03
N GLY A 195 -6.38 20.95 -3.31
CA GLY A 195 -6.00 21.74 -2.14
C GLY A 195 -6.77 21.32 -0.88
N PRO A 196 -6.59 22.05 0.24
CA PRO A 196 -7.09 21.65 1.56
C PRO A 196 -8.59 21.32 1.56
N ALA A 197 -8.97 20.21 2.21
CA ALA A 197 -10.36 19.83 2.34
C ALA A 197 -11.15 20.87 3.17
N ALA A 198 -12.36 21.19 2.73
CA ALA A 198 -13.27 22.06 3.46
C ALA A 198 -13.73 21.40 4.77
N ASP A 199 -14.03 20.11 4.71
CA ASP A 199 -14.29 19.25 5.86
C ASP A 199 -13.17 18.20 5.97
N ARG A 200 -12.35 18.32 7.02
CA ARG A 200 -11.22 17.42 7.26
C ARG A 200 -11.64 16.07 7.82
N ASP A 201 -12.85 15.99 8.36
CA ASP A 201 -13.42 14.79 8.98
C ASP A 201 -14.20 13.93 7.97
N ALA A 202 -14.36 14.42 6.73
CA ALA A 202 -15.05 13.70 5.66
C ALA A 202 -14.25 12.51 5.09
N PHE A 203 -12.91 12.56 5.19
CA PHE A 203 -11.99 11.51 4.71
C PHE A 203 -12.27 11.03 3.28
N SER A 204 -12.57 11.97 2.38
CA SER A 204 -13.10 11.68 1.05
C SER A 204 -12.41 12.47 -0.06
N ALA A 205 -12.13 11.78 -1.16
CA ALA A 205 -11.65 12.32 -2.43
C ALA A 205 -12.47 11.71 -3.58
N PRO A 206 -13.70 12.18 -3.82
CA PRO A 206 -14.66 11.51 -4.70
C PRO A 206 -14.26 11.52 -6.18
N ALA A 207 -13.36 12.42 -6.58
CA ALA A 207 -12.85 12.50 -7.94
C ALA A 207 -11.70 11.49 -8.22
N THR A 208 -11.21 10.81 -7.19
CA THR A 208 -10.17 9.78 -7.34
C THR A 208 -10.77 8.48 -7.82
N LYS A 209 -10.13 7.87 -8.82
CA LYS A 209 -10.60 6.63 -9.44
C LYS A 209 -9.46 5.75 -9.93
N VAL A 210 -9.75 4.46 -10.11
CA VAL A 210 -8.92 3.58 -10.93
C VAL A 210 -9.06 4.06 -12.37
N VAL A 211 -8.00 4.65 -12.94
CA VAL A 211 -8.01 5.15 -14.32
C VAL A 211 -7.71 4.04 -15.32
N LYS A 212 -6.94 3.03 -14.90
CA LYS A 212 -6.62 1.86 -15.73
C LYS A 212 -6.26 0.68 -14.84
N SER A 213 -6.85 -0.47 -15.12
CA SER A 213 -6.36 -1.77 -14.65
C SER A 213 -5.60 -2.46 -15.78
N PHE A 214 -4.41 -2.96 -15.46
CA PHE A 214 -3.56 -3.74 -16.34
C PHE A 214 -3.58 -5.19 -15.89
N GLU A 215 -3.96 -6.08 -16.79
CA GLU A 215 -3.90 -7.52 -16.56
C GLU A 215 -2.47 -8.04 -16.78
N VAL A 216 -2.01 -8.89 -15.87
CA VAL A 216 -0.75 -9.62 -15.98
C VAL A 216 -1.06 -11.00 -16.53
N ALA A 217 -0.53 -11.31 -17.71
CA ALA A 217 -0.73 -12.62 -18.32
C ALA A 217 -0.23 -13.74 -17.38
N ARG A 218 -0.98 -14.85 -17.27
CA ARG A 218 -0.60 -15.99 -16.44
C ARG A 218 0.75 -16.62 -16.81
N THR A 219 1.16 -16.44 -18.07
CA THR A 219 2.44 -16.92 -18.62
C THR A 219 3.60 -15.93 -18.41
N ALA A 220 3.33 -14.72 -17.92
CA ALA A 220 4.36 -13.71 -17.70
C ALA A 220 5.38 -14.17 -16.66
N ARG A 221 6.66 -13.84 -16.89
CA ARG A 221 7.80 -14.17 -16.02
C ARG A 221 8.80 -13.02 -16.08
N GLY A 222 9.64 -12.90 -15.06
CA GLY A 222 10.63 -11.82 -15.00
C GLY A 222 9.96 -10.47 -14.79
N THR A 223 10.18 -9.53 -15.70
CA THR A 223 9.67 -8.16 -15.60
C THR A 223 8.54 -7.94 -16.60
N VAL A 224 7.43 -7.36 -16.16
CA VAL A 224 6.33 -6.90 -17.03
C VAL A 224 6.32 -5.38 -17.12
N LYS A 225 5.93 -4.86 -18.28
CA LYS A 225 5.91 -3.42 -18.56
C LYS A 225 4.53 -2.95 -19.00
N PHE A 226 4.08 -1.84 -18.42
CA PHE A 226 2.84 -1.16 -18.77
C PHE A 226 3.11 0.31 -19.06
N THR A 227 2.35 0.87 -20.00
CA THR A 227 2.40 2.30 -20.33
C THR A 227 1.00 2.88 -20.33
N HIS A 228 0.87 4.10 -19.80
CA HIS A 228 -0.33 4.92 -19.89
C HIS A 228 0.05 6.35 -20.25
N THR A 229 -0.83 7.03 -20.99
CA THR A 229 -0.66 8.46 -21.28
C THR A 229 -1.90 9.21 -20.82
N PHE A 230 -1.72 10.12 -19.88
CA PHE A 230 -2.72 11.14 -19.59
C PHE A 230 -2.60 12.21 -20.67
N ARG A 231 -3.65 12.35 -21.48
CA ARG A 231 -3.65 13.27 -22.61
C ARG A 231 -4.25 14.61 -22.22
N GLY A 232 -3.70 15.69 -22.75
CA GLY A 232 -4.26 17.04 -22.61
C GLY A 232 -4.47 17.43 -21.14
N VAL A 233 -3.41 17.38 -20.34
CA VAL A 233 -3.50 17.60 -18.90
C VAL A 233 -3.80 19.08 -18.60
N GLU A 234 -4.97 19.34 -18.03
CA GLU A 234 -5.45 20.70 -17.72
C GLU A 234 -5.31 21.10 -16.24
N GLY A 235 -5.19 20.13 -15.34
CA GLY A 235 -5.14 20.39 -13.89
C GLY A 235 -4.10 19.53 -13.20
N ALA A 236 -3.58 20.03 -12.08
CA ALA A 236 -2.68 19.26 -11.23
C ALA A 236 -3.39 18.01 -10.70
N PHE A 237 -2.65 16.91 -10.63
CA PHE A 237 -3.18 15.63 -10.17
C PHE A 237 -2.08 14.81 -9.50
N TYR A 238 -2.50 13.78 -8.79
CA TYR A 238 -1.59 12.75 -8.29
C TYR A 238 -1.99 11.40 -8.89
N LEU A 239 -1.02 10.49 -8.96
CA LEU A 239 -1.25 9.10 -9.32
C LEU A 239 -0.56 8.17 -8.34
N ARG A 240 -1.14 7.00 -8.10
CA ARG A 240 -0.57 5.93 -7.28
C ARG A 240 -0.87 4.57 -7.89
N LEU A 241 -0.16 3.55 -7.43
CA LEU A 241 -0.34 2.19 -7.91
C LEU A 241 -0.78 1.28 -6.76
N ARG A 242 -1.60 0.30 -7.10
CA ARG A 242 -1.75 -0.93 -6.30
C ARG A 242 -1.78 -2.14 -7.23
N GLY A 243 -1.47 -3.32 -6.73
CA GLY A 243 -1.64 -4.56 -7.48
C GLY A 243 -2.15 -5.67 -6.60
N SER A 244 -2.71 -6.71 -7.23
CA SER A 244 -3.37 -7.83 -6.54
C SER A 244 -3.13 -9.15 -7.26
N ASP A 245 -3.18 -10.24 -6.49
CA ASP A 245 -3.20 -11.61 -7.01
C ASP A 245 -4.53 -11.99 -7.70
N GLY A 246 -5.54 -11.14 -7.54
CA GLY A 246 -6.86 -11.26 -8.15
C GLY A 246 -7.78 -12.29 -7.52
N ASN A 247 -7.41 -12.87 -6.37
CA ASN A 247 -8.15 -13.96 -5.76
C ASN A 247 -9.40 -13.49 -5.01
N ARG A 248 -9.31 -12.32 -4.35
CA ARG A 248 -10.36 -11.79 -3.47
C ARG A 248 -10.66 -10.34 -3.81
N LEU A 249 -11.58 -10.17 -4.76
CA LEU A 249 -11.96 -8.87 -5.30
C LEU A 249 -13.48 -8.68 -5.25
N THR A 250 -13.91 -7.43 -5.05
CA THR A 250 -15.28 -7.02 -5.39
C THR A 250 -15.49 -7.10 -6.91
N SER A 251 -16.74 -6.99 -7.36
CA SER A 251 -17.07 -6.95 -8.80
C SER A 251 -16.31 -5.85 -9.56
N ASP A 252 -16.01 -4.75 -8.87
CA ASP A 252 -15.31 -3.59 -9.42
C ASP A 252 -13.79 -3.68 -9.21
N GLY A 253 -13.29 -4.81 -8.71
CA GLY A 253 -11.86 -5.06 -8.56
C GLY A 253 -11.20 -4.40 -7.34
N HIS A 254 -11.97 -4.02 -6.32
CA HIS A 254 -11.41 -3.51 -5.05
C HIS A 254 -11.17 -4.65 -4.06
N PRO A 255 -10.26 -4.47 -3.08
CA PRO A 255 -10.10 -5.46 -2.01
C PRO A 255 -11.41 -5.66 -1.26
N VAL A 256 -11.69 -6.91 -0.90
CA VAL A 256 -12.86 -7.29 -0.10
C VAL A 256 -12.54 -7.03 1.38
N MET A 257 -13.54 -6.62 2.14
CA MET A 257 -13.42 -6.50 3.60
C MET A 257 -13.16 -7.87 4.23
N ASP A 258 -12.13 -7.95 5.07
CA ASP A 258 -11.78 -9.19 5.75
C ASP A 258 -12.81 -9.58 6.82
N VAL A 259 -13.12 -10.87 6.85
CA VAL A 259 -14.03 -11.46 7.84
C VAL A 259 -13.23 -11.89 9.07
N ILE A 260 -13.72 -11.52 10.25
CA ILE A 260 -13.07 -11.82 11.53
C ILE A 260 -12.84 -13.33 11.66
N GLY A 261 -11.60 -13.72 11.97
CA GLY A 261 -11.21 -15.12 12.15
C GLY A 261 -11.11 -15.95 10.87
N ALA A 262 -11.40 -15.38 9.70
CA ALA A 262 -11.39 -16.07 8.42
C ALA A 262 -10.51 -15.40 7.36
N ALA A 263 -9.75 -14.37 7.74
CA ALA A 263 -8.74 -13.75 6.87
C ALA A 263 -7.55 -14.70 6.71
N ASP A 264 -7.20 -15.02 5.47
CA ASP A 264 -6.00 -15.78 5.14
C ASP A 264 -4.99 -14.84 4.48
N PRO A 265 -3.86 -14.53 5.15
CA PRO A 265 -2.89 -13.58 4.63
C PRO A 265 -2.20 -14.08 3.35
N TRP A 266 -2.24 -15.37 3.03
CA TRP A 266 -1.52 -15.90 1.87
C TRP A 266 -2.36 -16.02 0.60
N SER A 267 -3.68 -15.82 0.69
CA SER A 267 -4.61 -15.89 -0.44
C SER A 267 -5.27 -14.56 -0.82
N ASP A 268 -4.87 -13.46 -0.16
CA ASP A 268 -5.32 -12.10 -0.46
C ASP A 268 -4.13 -11.13 -0.55
N LEU A 269 -3.32 -11.27 -1.60
CA LEU A 269 -2.07 -10.54 -1.71
C LEU A 269 -2.20 -9.24 -2.49
N TRP A 270 -1.64 -8.17 -1.91
CA TRP A 270 -1.62 -6.84 -2.49
C TRP A 270 -0.26 -6.16 -2.40
N PHE A 271 -0.01 -5.19 -3.27
CA PHE A 271 0.99 -4.16 -3.05
C PHE A 271 0.39 -2.77 -3.22
N TYR A 272 0.99 -1.78 -2.57
CA TYR A 272 0.62 -0.37 -2.65
C TYR A 272 1.87 0.49 -2.79
N ALA A 273 1.97 1.24 -3.88
CA ALA A 273 3.07 2.16 -4.12
C ALA A 273 2.64 3.60 -3.80
N ASN A 274 3.53 4.35 -3.15
CA ASN A 274 3.33 5.77 -2.89
C ASN A 274 3.15 6.59 -4.18
N PRO A 275 2.52 7.77 -4.08
CA PRO A 275 2.09 8.49 -5.27
C PRO A 275 3.24 9.23 -5.95
N VAL A 276 2.95 9.70 -7.16
CA VAL A 276 3.66 10.76 -7.85
C VAL A 276 2.71 11.92 -8.06
N PHE A 277 3.19 13.14 -7.83
CA PHE A 277 2.46 14.37 -8.09
C PHE A 277 2.84 14.97 -9.45
N VAL A 278 1.86 15.49 -10.16
CA VAL A 278 2.05 16.22 -11.42
C VAL A 278 1.41 17.59 -11.28
N ASP A 279 2.22 18.63 -11.33
CA ASP A 279 1.76 20.01 -11.38
C ASP A 279 1.55 20.46 -12.83
N VAL A 280 0.57 21.35 -13.02
CA VAL A 280 0.34 22.01 -14.31
C VAL A 280 0.84 23.45 -14.20
N ILE A 281 1.72 23.82 -15.12
CA ILE A 281 2.29 25.17 -15.25
C ILE A 281 1.87 25.86 -16.55
#